data_AF-A0A2W4JFC5-F1
#
_entry.id   AF-A0A2W4JFC5-F1
#
_cell.length_a   1.000
_cell.length_b   1.000
_cell.length_c   1.000
_cell.angle_alpha   90.00
_cell.angle_beta   90.00
_cell.angle_gamma   90.00
#
_symmetry.space_group_name_H-M   'P 1'
#
loop_
_entity.id
_entity.type
_entity.pdbx_description
1 polymer ?
#
loop_
_entity_poly.entity_id
_entity_poly.type
_entity_poly.pdbx_seq_one_letter_code
_entity_poly.pdbx_strand_id
1 'polypeptide(L)'
;MPDELDDPRLNAKRELALAQQALDEGDPQHAAVHIAEAITYAPTMPEVHEALARLAARTGDAIDLFPLGEQVYIGALVARAHLLAAAGRPSEGLELLAAATGIDRESDWAGVPWVTTPDLPQRIAPDDLARVFMVLCSALPNSVPDEERPALAPYLTLARHAVDAYPNHGMLLGAASDLARRVGEHRLAITWAARATREHPAKITEVWLGYAHLDAGQPLSPIHICRVRPTQEGRARRTPDQAQKEWGHHR
;
A
#
# COMPACT_ATOMS: atom_id res chain seq x y z
N MET A 1 -28.97 17.50 17.66
CA MET A 1 -27.94 18.22 16.89
C MET A 1 -26.70 17.35 16.88
N PRO A 2 -26.57 16.38 15.96
CA PRO A 2 -25.32 15.67 15.74
C PRO A 2 -24.46 16.43 14.70
N ASP A 3 -23.15 16.53 14.98
CA ASP A 3 -22.03 16.61 14.02
C ASP A 3 -21.75 17.87 13.18
N GLU A 4 -21.75 19.07 13.77
CA GLU A 4 -20.88 20.16 13.26
C GLU A 4 -19.43 20.04 13.77
N LEU A 5 -19.18 19.17 14.76
CA LEU A 5 -17.85 18.96 15.37
C LEU A 5 -17.03 17.84 14.71
N ASP A 6 -17.62 17.07 13.80
CA ASP A 6 -16.99 15.87 13.22
C ASP A 6 -16.92 15.90 11.67
N ASP A 7 -16.93 17.10 11.08
CA ASP A 7 -16.62 17.26 9.64
C ASP A 7 -15.09 17.17 9.43
N PRO A 8 -14.58 16.10 8.78
CA PRO A 8 -13.14 15.93 8.59
C PRO A 8 -12.54 17.08 7.78
N ARG A 9 -13.28 17.65 6.81
CA ARG A 9 -12.78 18.78 6.02
C ARG A 9 -12.65 20.05 6.88
N LEU A 10 -13.60 20.30 7.77
CA LEU A 10 -13.54 21.43 8.69
C LEU A 10 -12.36 21.29 9.67
N ASN A 11 -12.15 20.09 10.21
CA ASN A 11 -11.03 19.80 11.10
C ASN A 11 -9.68 19.97 10.39
N ALA A 12 -9.54 19.43 9.16
CA ALA A 12 -8.36 19.66 8.34
C ALA A 12 -8.08 21.16 8.12
N LYS A 13 -9.11 21.96 7.82
CA LYS A 13 -8.94 23.42 7.65
C LYS A 13 -8.51 24.14 8.92
N ARG A 14 -8.97 23.70 10.10
CA ARG A 14 -8.55 24.27 11.39
C ARG A 14 -7.07 24.01 11.63
N GLU A 15 -6.62 22.77 11.40
CA GLU A 15 -5.20 22.42 11.52
C GLU A 15 -4.34 23.19 10.51
N LEU A 16 -4.78 23.34 9.25
CA LEU A 16 -4.06 24.15 8.27
C LEU A 16 -3.96 25.64 8.66
N ALA A 17 -4.96 26.20 9.34
CA ALA A 17 -4.88 27.56 9.85
C ALA A 17 -3.82 27.71 10.96
N LEU A 18 -3.73 26.72 11.85
CA LEU A 18 -2.69 26.67 12.90
C LEU A 18 -1.30 26.46 12.28
N ALA A 19 -1.18 25.60 11.27
CA ALA A 19 0.05 25.42 10.51
C ALA A 19 0.53 26.75 9.89
N GLN A 20 -0.38 27.51 9.26
CA GLN A 20 -0.04 28.81 8.69
C GLN A 20 0.41 29.81 9.75
N GLN A 21 -0.26 29.84 10.91
CA GLN A 21 0.17 30.69 12.03
C GLN A 21 1.59 30.33 12.50
N ALA A 22 1.87 29.04 12.72
CA ALA A 22 3.21 28.57 13.11
C ALA A 22 4.28 28.93 12.06
N LEU A 23 3.93 28.84 10.77
CA LEU A 23 4.81 29.29 9.69
C LEU A 23 5.09 30.80 9.79
N ASP A 24 4.07 31.63 10.02
CA ASP A 24 4.20 33.08 10.14
C ASP A 24 5.03 33.48 11.38
N GLU A 25 4.97 32.68 12.44
CA GLU A 25 5.80 32.80 13.65
C GLU A 25 7.25 32.29 13.45
N GLY A 26 7.56 31.66 12.32
CA GLY A 26 8.89 31.15 12.01
C GLY A 26 9.20 29.77 12.61
N ASP A 27 8.17 28.99 12.94
CA ASP A 27 8.29 27.65 13.53
C ASP A 27 7.82 26.55 12.54
N PRO A 28 8.71 26.07 11.65
CA PRO A 28 8.35 25.04 10.67
C PRO A 28 8.14 23.67 11.29
N GLN A 29 8.74 23.36 12.44
CA GLN A 29 8.51 22.10 13.16
C GLN A 29 7.08 22.04 13.68
N HIS A 30 6.61 23.12 14.30
CA HIS A 30 5.24 23.19 14.78
C HIS A 30 4.21 23.19 13.63
N ALA A 31 4.52 23.86 12.52
CA ALA A 31 3.69 23.79 11.33
C ALA A 31 3.58 22.37 10.74
N ALA A 32 4.68 21.60 10.77
CA ALA A 32 4.69 20.23 10.27
C ALA A 32 3.78 19.31 11.08
N VAL A 33 3.70 19.50 12.41
CA VAL A 33 2.74 18.80 13.29
C VAL A 33 1.32 19.01 12.76
N HIS A 34 0.87 20.28 12.71
CA HIS A 34 -0.49 20.60 12.24
C HIS A 34 -0.79 20.13 10.81
N ILE A 35 0.18 20.15 9.90
CA ILE A 35 -0.01 19.59 8.55
C ILE A 35 -0.20 18.07 8.62
N ALA A 36 0.58 17.37 9.45
CA ALA A 36 0.40 15.94 9.67
C ALA A 36 -0.99 15.63 10.25
N GLU A 37 -1.49 16.40 11.22
CA GLU A 37 -2.87 16.25 11.70
C GLU A 37 -3.90 16.50 10.59
N ALA A 38 -3.75 17.57 9.80
CA ALA A 38 -4.66 17.88 8.70
C ALA A 38 -4.77 16.75 7.67
N ILE A 39 -3.66 16.08 7.37
CA ILE A 39 -3.61 14.91 6.48
C ILE A 39 -4.47 13.78 7.02
N THR A 40 -4.48 13.54 8.33
CA THR A 40 -5.28 12.44 8.91
C THR A 40 -6.78 12.66 8.77
N TYR A 41 -7.22 13.92 8.73
CA TYR A 41 -8.62 14.26 8.52
C TYR A 41 -9.03 14.25 7.04
N ALA A 42 -8.18 14.75 6.14
CA ALA A 42 -8.53 14.91 4.73
C ALA A 42 -7.29 14.70 3.83
N PRO A 43 -6.83 13.45 3.63
CA PRO A 43 -5.56 13.14 2.98
C PRO A 43 -5.47 13.54 1.51
N THR A 44 -6.61 13.70 0.83
CA THR A 44 -6.69 14.10 -0.58
C THR A 44 -7.08 15.57 -0.78
N MET A 45 -7.20 16.34 0.31
CA MET A 45 -7.58 17.75 0.22
C MET A 45 -6.46 18.57 -0.43
N PRO A 46 -6.72 19.29 -1.55
CA PRO A 46 -5.67 20.07 -2.24
C PRO A 46 -4.92 21.04 -1.32
N GLU A 47 -5.65 21.70 -0.42
CA GLU A 47 -5.09 22.68 0.52
C GLU A 47 -4.02 22.05 1.46
N VAL A 48 -4.13 20.76 1.79
CA VAL A 48 -3.11 20.03 2.57
C VAL A 48 -1.81 19.88 1.76
N HIS A 49 -1.92 19.52 0.49
CA HIS A 49 -0.75 19.36 -0.38
C HIS A 49 -0.12 20.72 -0.73
N GLU A 50 -0.92 21.77 -0.85
CA GLU A 50 -0.41 23.15 -0.97
C GLU A 50 0.37 23.58 0.27
N ALA A 51 -0.10 23.24 1.48
CA ALA A 51 0.62 23.53 2.72
C ALA A 51 1.95 22.77 2.80
N LEU A 52 2.00 21.49 2.42
CA LEU A 52 3.25 20.73 2.32
C LEU A 52 4.24 21.36 1.32
N ALA A 53 3.76 21.77 0.15
CA ALA A 53 4.59 22.43 -0.85
C ALA A 53 5.14 23.78 -0.35
N ARG A 54 4.33 24.58 0.36
CA ARG A 54 4.77 25.83 0.99
C ARG A 54 5.80 25.59 2.08
N LEU A 55 5.60 24.58 2.93
CA LEU A 55 6.55 24.22 3.97
C LEU A 55 7.91 23.88 3.34
N ALA A 56 7.93 22.96 2.36
CA ALA A 56 9.15 22.55 1.65
C ALA A 56 9.85 23.74 0.96
N ALA A 57 9.09 24.64 0.33
CA ALA A 57 9.65 25.83 -0.31
C ALA A 57 10.30 26.80 0.70
N ARG A 58 9.78 26.90 1.93
CA ARG A 58 10.35 27.77 2.98
C ARG A 58 11.60 27.18 3.62
N THR A 59 11.66 25.87 3.78
CA THR A 59 12.78 25.19 4.46
C THR A 59 13.85 24.66 3.50
N GLY A 60 13.58 24.62 2.20
CA GLY A 60 14.46 24.03 1.16
C GLY A 60 14.32 22.51 1.05
N ASP A 61 14.07 21.84 2.17
CA ASP A 61 13.59 20.46 2.29
C ASP A 61 12.76 20.34 3.58
N ALA A 62 11.69 19.56 3.55
CA ALA A 62 10.80 19.33 4.70
C ALA A 62 10.74 17.87 5.14
N ILE A 63 11.44 16.93 4.49
CA ILE A 63 11.34 15.49 4.76
C ILE A 63 11.65 15.18 6.24
N ASP A 64 12.68 15.80 6.80
CA ASP A 64 13.12 15.56 8.18
C ASP A 64 12.26 16.24 9.25
N LEU A 65 11.31 17.09 8.85
CA LEU A 65 10.27 17.62 9.75
C LEU A 65 9.21 16.57 10.11
N PHE A 66 9.19 15.45 9.36
CA PHE A 66 8.27 14.32 9.58
C PHE A 66 9.06 13.05 9.94
N PRO A 67 9.59 12.96 11.17
CA PRO A 67 10.41 11.82 11.60
C PRO A 67 9.57 10.54 11.75
N LEU A 68 10.10 9.42 11.25
CA LEU A 68 9.55 8.08 11.46
C LEU A 68 10.27 7.47 12.67
N GLY A 69 9.87 7.86 13.88
CA GLY A 69 10.41 7.35 15.14
C GLY A 69 9.82 6.00 15.56
N GLU A 70 10.03 5.62 16.84
CA GLU A 70 9.51 4.36 17.40
C GLU A 70 7.97 4.27 17.37
N GLN A 71 7.29 5.41 17.45
CA GLN A 71 5.84 5.52 17.26
C GLN A 71 5.56 6.29 15.98
N VAL A 72 5.26 5.56 14.90
CA VAL A 72 4.96 6.15 13.60
C VAL A 72 3.57 6.79 13.65
N TYR A 73 3.52 8.12 13.54
CA TYR A 73 2.28 8.85 13.33
C TYR A 73 1.90 8.82 11.85
N ILE A 74 0.70 8.34 11.52
CA ILE A 74 0.27 8.11 10.12
C ILE A 74 0.26 9.40 9.29
N GLY A 75 -0.10 10.54 9.87
CA GLY A 75 -0.05 11.83 9.18
C GLY A 75 1.38 12.22 8.78
N ALA A 76 2.37 11.94 9.63
CA ALA A 76 3.78 12.20 9.34
C ALA A 76 4.31 11.23 8.27
N LEU A 77 3.88 9.97 8.32
CA LEU A 77 4.20 8.96 7.31
C LEU A 77 3.73 9.40 5.91
N VAL A 78 2.50 9.86 5.79
CA VAL A 78 1.89 10.30 4.53
C VAL A 78 2.46 11.65 4.06
N ALA A 79 2.71 12.59 4.96
CA ALA A 79 3.43 13.83 4.63
C ALA A 79 4.79 13.54 4.01
N ARG A 80 5.58 12.66 4.65
CA ARG A 80 6.89 12.24 4.16
C ARG A 80 6.77 11.57 2.79
N ALA A 81 5.73 10.78 2.55
CA ALA A 81 5.47 10.16 1.26
C ALA A 81 5.33 11.19 0.12
N HIS A 82 4.53 12.22 0.35
CA HIS A 82 4.34 13.31 -0.61
C HIS A 82 5.61 14.11 -0.86
N LEU A 83 6.38 14.40 0.19
CA LEU A 83 7.65 15.11 0.07
C LEU A 83 8.71 14.29 -0.68
N LEU A 84 8.78 12.98 -0.45
CA LEU A 84 9.65 12.08 -1.22
C LEU A 84 9.27 12.07 -2.70
N ALA A 85 7.97 11.97 -3.02
CA ALA A 85 7.51 12.02 -4.41
C ALA A 85 7.86 13.35 -5.08
N ALA A 86 7.68 14.48 -4.39
CA ALA A 86 8.07 15.81 -4.85
C ALA A 86 9.59 15.95 -5.04
N ALA A 87 10.40 15.30 -4.19
CA ALA A 87 11.86 15.25 -4.28
C ALA A 87 12.38 14.26 -5.34
N GLY A 88 11.51 13.71 -6.19
CA GLY A 88 11.91 12.79 -7.26
C GLY A 88 12.14 11.35 -6.80
N ARG A 89 11.68 10.97 -5.61
CA ARG A 89 11.78 9.64 -5.01
C ARG A 89 10.40 8.98 -4.84
N PRO A 90 9.60 8.85 -5.92
CA PRO A 90 8.22 8.39 -5.81
C PRO A 90 8.09 6.94 -5.34
N SER A 91 9.06 6.07 -5.61
CA SER A 91 9.02 4.69 -5.14
C SER A 91 8.97 4.60 -3.62
N GLU A 92 9.83 5.36 -2.94
CA GLU A 92 9.87 5.40 -1.48
C GLU A 92 8.59 6.01 -0.92
N GLY A 93 8.06 7.05 -1.58
CA GLY A 93 6.75 7.61 -1.24
C GLY A 93 5.62 6.58 -1.33
N LEU A 94 5.59 5.77 -2.40
CA LEU A 94 4.60 4.71 -2.56
C LEU A 94 4.71 3.62 -1.49
N GLU A 95 5.92 3.26 -1.05
CA GLU A 95 6.11 2.32 0.06
C GLU A 95 5.49 2.87 1.36
N LEU A 96 5.67 4.18 1.64
CA LEU A 96 5.06 4.81 2.82
C LEU A 96 3.54 4.92 2.72
N LEU A 97 2.99 5.22 1.53
CA LEU A 97 1.54 5.21 1.33
C LEU A 97 0.97 3.79 1.50
N ALA A 98 1.63 2.77 0.96
CA ALA A 98 1.21 1.37 1.14
C ALA A 98 1.23 0.96 2.61
N ALA A 99 2.22 1.43 3.38
CA ALA A 99 2.26 1.22 4.83
C ALA A 99 1.12 1.95 5.56
N ALA A 100 0.80 3.20 5.18
CA ALA A 100 -0.34 3.94 5.73
C ALA A 100 -1.66 3.20 5.46
N THR A 101 -1.87 2.71 4.23
CA THR A 101 -3.03 1.86 3.87
C THR A 101 -3.08 0.58 4.70
N GLY A 102 -1.95 0.01 5.09
CA GLY A 102 -1.91 -1.16 5.98
C GLY A 102 -2.34 -0.86 7.42
N ILE A 103 -2.17 0.38 7.88
CA ILE A 103 -2.57 0.84 9.22
C ILE A 103 -4.07 1.20 9.23
N ASP A 104 -4.51 1.96 8.23
CA ASP A 104 -5.91 2.35 8.03
C ASP A 104 -6.29 2.14 6.56
N ARG A 105 -7.18 1.16 6.32
CA ARG A 105 -7.58 0.70 4.99
C ARG A 105 -8.76 1.48 4.40
N GLU A 106 -9.51 2.22 5.22
CA GLU A 106 -10.69 2.96 4.76
C GLU A 106 -10.32 4.36 4.25
N SER A 107 -9.23 4.93 4.77
CA SER A 107 -8.73 6.24 4.37
C SER A 107 -8.07 6.23 2.99
N ASP A 108 -8.41 7.23 2.17
CA ASP A 108 -7.89 7.40 0.81
C ASP A 108 -6.50 8.06 0.78
N TRP A 109 -5.48 7.35 1.28
CA TRP A 109 -4.10 7.85 1.33
C TRP A 109 -3.47 8.05 -0.05
N ALA A 110 -3.96 7.32 -1.05
CA ALA A 110 -3.36 7.25 -2.38
C ALA A 110 -4.16 8.00 -3.47
N GLY A 111 -5.31 8.58 -3.14
CA GLY A 111 -6.21 9.32 -4.04
C GLY A 111 -5.70 10.68 -4.50
N VAL A 112 -4.38 10.80 -4.69
CA VAL A 112 -3.69 12.03 -5.06
C VAL A 112 -3.20 11.96 -6.52
N PRO A 113 -3.16 13.09 -7.26
CA PRO A 113 -2.93 13.07 -8.70
C PRO A 113 -1.61 12.40 -9.14
N TRP A 114 -0.55 12.51 -8.35
CA TRP A 114 0.75 11.96 -8.73
C TRP A 114 0.80 10.43 -8.70
N VAL A 115 -0.09 9.75 -7.96
CA VAL A 115 -0.12 8.27 -7.88
C VAL A 115 -0.76 7.67 -9.13
N THR A 116 -1.77 8.34 -9.69
CA THR A 116 -2.60 7.83 -10.79
C THR A 116 -2.14 8.33 -12.17
N THR A 117 -1.07 9.12 -12.23
CA THR A 117 -0.56 9.64 -13.51
C THR A 117 0.07 8.51 -14.37
N PRO A 118 -0.23 8.44 -15.67
CA PRO A 118 0.21 7.34 -16.53
C PRO A 118 1.72 7.31 -16.80
N ASP A 119 2.45 8.40 -16.52
CA ASP A 119 3.91 8.51 -16.67
C ASP A 119 4.69 8.11 -15.40
N LEU A 120 4.00 7.87 -14.27
CA LEU A 120 4.66 7.50 -13.02
C LEU A 120 5.48 6.20 -13.14
N PRO A 121 4.96 5.11 -13.75
CA PRO A 121 5.70 3.86 -13.80
C PRO A 121 7.04 3.97 -14.52
N GLN A 122 7.17 4.81 -15.55
CA GLN A 122 8.40 5.02 -16.31
C GLN A 122 9.51 5.68 -15.47
N ARG A 123 9.17 6.24 -14.31
CA ARG A 123 10.11 6.88 -13.37
C ARG A 123 10.55 5.95 -12.24
N ILE A 124 10.02 4.72 -12.18
CA ILE A 124 10.27 3.76 -11.11
C ILE A 124 10.71 2.44 -11.74
N ALA A 125 11.72 1.78 -11.16
CA ALA A 125 12.11 0.46 -11.62
C ALA A 125 10.96 -0.55 -11.41
N PRO A 126 10.71 -1.48 -12.35
CA PRO A 126 9.59 -2.41 -12.24
C PRO A 126 9.69 -3.35 -11.02
N ASP A 127 10.91 -3.65 -10.55
CA ASP A 127 11.13 -4.41 -9.32
C ASP A 127 10.67 -3.65 -8.07
N ASP A 128 10.86 -2.33 -8.04
CA ASP A 128 10.42 -1.52 -6.90
C ASP A 128 8.89 -1.36 -6.91
N LEU A 129 8.27 -1.19 -8.08
CA LEU A 129 6.80 -1.25 -8.22
C LEU A 129 6.24 -2.61 -7.77
N ALA A 130 6.90 -3.71 -8.14
CA ALA A 130 6.50 -5.04 -7.68
C ALA A 130 6.58 -5.15 -6.15
N ARG A 131 7.64 -4.60 -5.54
CA ARG A 131 7.80 -4.56 -4.08
C ARG A 131 6.70 -3.76 -3.40
N VAL A 132 6.36 -2.56 -3.91
CA VAL A 132 5.24 -1.75 -3.41
C VAL A 132 3.95 -2.56 -3.38
N PHE A 133 3.59 -3.21 -4.49
CA PHE A 133 2.37 -4.03 -4.55
C PHE A 133 2.41 -5.24 -3.61
N MET A 134 3.57 -5.88 -3.45
CA MET A 134 3.73 -6.97 -2.50
C MET A 134 3.57 -6.52 -1.05
N VAL A 135 4.15 -5.37 -0.68
CA VAL A 135 4.00 -4.76 0.66
C VAL A 135 2.53 -4.44 0.91
N LEU A 136 1.88 -3.76 -0.03
CA LEU A 136 0.45 -3.45 0.04
C LEU A 136 -0.38 -4.73 0.24
N CYS A 137 -0.21 -5.73 -0.63
CA CYS A 137 -0.99 -6.97 -0.55
C CYS A 137 -0.71 -7.79 0.72
N SER A 138 0.47 -7.65 1.33
CA SER A 138 0.76 -8.32 2.60
C SER A 138 -0.05 -7.79 3.78
N ALA A 139 -0.49 -6.52 3.71
CA ALA A 139 -1.31 -5.87 4.73
C ALA A 139 -2.83 -6.03 4.48
N LEU A 140 -3.22 -6.47 3.28
CA LEU A 140 -4.62 -6.64 2.91
C LEU A 140 -5.15 -8.04 3.25
N PRO A 141 -6.45 -8.19 3.53
CA PRO A 141 -7.10 -9.50 3.56
C PRO A 141 -7.06 -10.16 2.16
N ASN A 142 -7.25 -11.47 2.11
CA ASN A 142 -7.25 -12.23 0.84
C ASN A 142 -8.37 -11.80 -0.12
N SER A 143 -9.48 -11.30 0.43
CA SER A 143 -10.57 -10.63 -0.27
C SER A 143 -10.89 -9.35 0.48
N VAL A 144 -10.79 -8.22 -0.18
CA VAL A 144 -11.04 -6.90 0.42
C VAL A 144 -12.56 -6.66 0.49
N PRO A 145 -13.11 -6.28 1.65
CA PRO A 145 -14.51 -5.86 1.79
C PRO A 145 -14.87 -4.72 0.83
N ASP A 146 -16.12 -4.66 0.38
CA ASP A 146 -16.54 -3.69 -0.65
C ASP A 146 -16.32 -2.24 -0.21
N GLU A 147 -16.48 -1.97 1.10
CA GLU A 147 -16.30 -0.67 1.74
C GLU A 147 -14.86 -0.13 1.68
N GLU A 148 -13.84 -1.00 1.66
CA GLU A 148 -12.42 -0.61 1.63
C GLU A 148 -11.89 -0.46 0.19
N ARG A 149 -12.60 -1.01 -0.81
CA ARG A 149 -12.13 -1.01 -2.21
C ARG A 149 -11.96 0.38 -2.82
N PRO A 150 -12.82 1.39 -2.53
CA PRO A 150 -12.62 2.74 -3.06
C PRO A 150 -11.24 3.32 -2.74
N ALA A 151 -10.74 3.15 -1.52
CA ALA A 151 -9.41 3.62 -1.11
C ALA A 151 -8.25 2.89 -1.84
N LEU A 152 -8.51 1.71 -2.41
CA LEU A 152 -7.53 0.94 -3.18
C LEU A 152 -7.56 1.22 -4.70
N ALA A 153 -8.56 1.95 -5.20
CA ALA A 153 -8.70 2.27 -6.61
C ALA A 153 -7.47 3.00 -7.21
N PRO A 154 -6.79 3.92 -6.49
CA PRO A 154 -5.56 4.55 -6.99
C PRO A 154 -4.43 3.54 -7.24
N TYR A 155 -4.25 2.55 -6.35
CA TYR A 155 -3.25 1.50 -6.53
C TYR A 155 -3.57 0.58 -7.70
N LEU A 156 -4.85 0.26 -7.92
CA LEU A 156 -5.26 -0.52 -9.09
C LEU A 156 -5.02 0.26 -10.39
N THR A 157 -5.24 1.57 -10.38
CA THR A 157 -4.93 2.46 -11.52
C THR A 157 -3.43 2.47 -11.80
N LEU A 158 -2.61 2.65 -10.76
CA LEU A 158 -1.15 2.54 -10.85
C LEU A 158 -0.71 1.18 -11.39
N ALA A 159 -1.33 0.08 -10.94
CA ALA A 159 -1.03 -1.27 -11.42
C ALA A 159 -1.32 -1.43 -12.91
N ARG A 160 -2.42 -0.86 -13.42
CA ARG A 160 -2.73 -0.86 -14.86
C ARG A 160 -1.65 -0.14 -15.65
N HIS A 161 -1.29 1.08 -15.23
CA HIS A 161 -0.21 1.85 -15.87
C HIS A 161 1.13 1.13 -15.81
N ALA A 162 1.46 0.49 -14.68
CA ALA A 162 2.70 -0.26 -14.52
C ALA A 162 2.76 -1.49 -15.42
N VAL A 163 1.66 -2.23 -15.55
CA VAL A 163 1.57 -3.38 -16.47
C VAL A 163 1.66 -2.94 -17.93
N ASP A 164 1.07 -1.79 -18.28
CA ASP A 164 1.17 -1.24 -19.64
C ASP A 164 2.61 -0.79 -19.96
N ALA A 165 3.30 -0.15 -19.00
CA ALA A 165 4.68 0.30 -19.16
C ALA A 165 5.70 -0.85 -19.18
N TYR A 166 5.47 -1.91 -18.41
CA TYR A 166 6.39 -3.04 -18.24
C TYR A 166 5.70 -4.37 -18.54
N PRO A 167 5.28 -4.58 -19.80
CA PRO A 167 4.34 -5.62 -20.12
C PRO A 167 4.94 -7.02 -19.95
N ASN A 168 6.27 -7.18 -20.00
CA ASN A 168 6.93 -8.49 -19.87
C ASN A 168 7.59 -8.71 -18.49
N HIS A 169 7.37 -7.84 -17.50
CA HIS A 169 8.03 -7.98 -16.20
C HIS A 169 7.27 -8.94 -15.27
N GLY A 170 7.69 -10.22 -15.25
CA GLY A 170 6.95 -11.31 -14.59
C GLY A 170 6.61 -11.08 -13.12
N MET A 171 7.54 -10.56 -12.31
CA MET A 171 7.29 -10.27 -10.89
C MET A 171 6.25 -9.17 -10.68
N LEU A 172 6.32 -8.12 -11.51
CA LEU A 172 5.38 -6.99 -11.45
C LEU A 172 3.97 -7.42 -11.87
N LEU A 173 3.86 -8.17 -12.98
CA LEU A 173 2.60 -8.74 -13.44
C LEU A 173 1.93 -9.59 -12.35
N GLY A 174 2.73 -10.42 -11.67
CA GLY A 174 2.24 -11.29 -10.61
C GLY A 174 1.77 -10.51 -9.37
N ALA A 175 2.57 -9.56 -8.89
CA ALA A 175 2.20 -8.70 -7.77
C ALA A 175 0.95 -7.84 -8.07
N ALA A 176 0.87 -7.26 -9.27
CA ALA A 176 -0.32 -6.53 -9.73
C ALA A 176 -1.56 -7.44 -9.81
N SER A 177 -1.38 -8.72 -10.18
CA SER A 177 -2.48 -9.69 -10.21
C SER A 177 -3.04 -9.98 -8.81
N ASP A 178 -2.19 -10.01 -7.78
CA ASP A 178 -2.63 -10.27 -6.41
C ASP A 178 -3.49 -9.12 -5.89
N LEU A 179 -3.08 -7.87 -6.18
CA LEU A 179 -3.90 -6.70 -5.89
C LEU A 179 -5.24 -6.76 -6.63
N ALA A 180 -5.23 -7.00 -7.95
CA ALA A 180 -6.45 -7.06 -8.76
C ALA A 180 -7.43 -8.12 -8.23
N ARG A 181 -6.94 -9.31 -7.85
CA ARG A 181 -7.78 -10.36 -7.29
C ARG A 181 -8.45 -9.91 -6.00
N ARG A 182 -7.68 -9.36 -5.06
CA ARG A 182 -8.16 -8.95 -3.74
C ARG A 182 -9.26 -7.88 -3.82
N VAL A 183 -9.22 -7.02 -4.82
CA VAL A 183 -10.24 -5.98 -5.06
C VAL A 183 -11.38 -6.42 -5.99
N GLY A 184 -11.45 -7.71 -6.35
CA GLY A 184 -12.54 -8.29 -7.15
C GLY A 184 -12.37 -8.23 -8.66
N GLU A 185 -11.23 -7.75 -9.17
CA GLU A 185 -10.92 -7.62 -10.60
C GLU A 185 -10.38 -8.94 -11.20
N HIS A 186 -11.15 -10.01 -11.02
CA HIS A 186 -10.71 -11.39 -11.29
C HIS A 186 -10.22 -11.62 -12.73
N ARG A 187 -10.86 -10.96 -13.72
CA ARG A 187 -10.45 -11.09 -15.12
C ARG A 187 -9.06 -10.52 -15.37
N LEU A 188 -8.73 -9.39 -14.75
CA LEU A 188 -7.40 -8.79 -14.83
C LEU A 188 -6.39 -9.65 -14.09
N ALA A 189 -6.74 -10.11 -12.88
CA ALA A 189 -5.89 -10.99 -12.09
C ALA A 189 -5.47 -12.23 -12.88
N ILE A 190 -6.41 -12.95 -13.50
CA ILE A 190 -6.10 -14.13 -14.33
C ILE A 190 -5.23 -13.75 -15.53
N THR A 191 -5.55 -12.65 -16.22
CA THR A 191 -4.80 -12.20 -17.40
C THR A 191 -3.35 -11.89 -17.07
N TRP A 192 -3.12 -11.12 -16.00
CA TRP A 192 -1.79 -10.72 -15.56
C TRP A 192 -1.01 -11.89 -14.96
N ALA A 193 -1.63 -12.73 -14.12
CA ALA A 193 -0.97 -13.90 -13.53
C ALA A 193 -0.58 -14.96 -14.58
N ALA A 194 -1.43 -15.18 -15.58
CA ALA A 194 -1.12 -16.09 -16.68
C ALA A 194 0.06 -15.56 -17.51
N ARG A 195 0.15 -14.24 -17.69
CA ARG A 195 1.31 -13.62 -18.34
C ARG A 195 2.56 -13.72 -17.47
N ALA A 196 2.46 -13.41 -16.18
CA ALA A 196 3.56 -13.53 -15.22
C ALA A 196 4.22 -14.91 -15.27
N THR A 197 3.40 -15.97 -15.31
CA THR A 197 3.88 -17.36 -15.38
C THR A 197 4.59 -17.68 -16.69
N ARG A 198 4.22 -17.04 -17.80
CA ARG A 198 4.92 -17.20 -19.09
C ARG A 198 6.26 -16.47 -19.11
N GLU A 199 6.28 -15.24 -18.63
CA GLU A 199 7.48 -14.39 -18.67
C GLU A 199 8.52 -14.77 -17.62
N HIS A 200 8.07 -15.24 -16.45
CA HIS A 200 8.94 -15.64 -15.35
C HIS A 200 8.41 -16.94 -14.71
N PRO A 201 8.68 -18.12 -15.31
CA PRO A 201 8.23 -19.39 -14.78
C PRO A 201 8.86 -19.69 -13.41
N ALA A 202 8.11 -19.43 -12.34
CA ALA A 202 8.55 -19.67 -10.97
C ALA A 202 7.39 -20.15 -10.11
N LYS A 203 7.71 -20.79 -8.98
CA LYS A 203 6.71 -21.28 -8.04
C LYS A 203 5.75 -20.16 -7.58
N ILE A 204 6.26 -18.95 -7.36
CA ILE A 204 5.46 -17.81 -6.90
C ILE A 204 4.44 -17.33 -7.95
N THR A 205 4.81 -17.28 -9.24
CA THR A 205 3.91 -16.84 -10.31
C THR A 205 2.77 -17.82 -10.55
N GLU A 206 3.05 -19.12 -10.41
CA GLU A 206 2.04 -20.16 -10.48
C GLU A 206 1.06 -20.12 -9.29
N VAL A 207 1.56 -19.74 -8.11
CA VAL A 207 0.71 -19.55 -6.91
C VAL A 207 -0.26 -18.40 -7.13
N TRP A 208 0.21 -17.25 -7.65
CA TRP A 208 -0.68 -16.13 -7.99
C TRP A 208 -1.74 -16.52 -9.03
N LEU A 209 -1.36 -17.26 -10.09
CA LEU A 209 -2.30 -17.74 -11.08
C LEU A 209 -3.35 -18.70 -10.49
N GLY A 210 -2.91 -19.60 -9.61
CA GLY A 210 -3.80 -20.51 -8.91
C GLY A 210 -4.82 -19.78 -8.02
N TYR A 211 -4.39 -18.78 -7.25
CA TYR A 211 -5.31 -17.96 -6.46
C TYR A 211 -6.27 -17.14 -7.34
N ALA A 212 -5.79 -16.57 -8.46
CA ALA A 212 -6.64 -15.82 -9.38
C ALA A 212 -7.80 -16.67 -9.95
N HIS A 213 -7.54 -17.95 -10.27
CA HIS A 213 -8.60 -18.86 -10.71
C HIS A 213 -9.54 -19.29 -9.57
N LEU A 214 -8.99 -19.54 -8.37
CA LEU A 214 -9.77 -19.95 -7.20
C LEU A 214 -10.84 -18.91 -6.84
N ASP A 215 -10.43 -17.64 -6.78
CA ASP A 215 -11.32 -16.53 -6.43
C ASP A 215 -12.34 -16.20 -7.52
N ALA A 216 -12.00 -16.47 -8.78
CA ALA A 216 -12.92 -16.37 -9.90
C ALA A 216 -13.99 -17.49 -9.91
N GLY A 217 -13.95 -18.42 -8.96
CA GLY A 217 -14.83 -19.60 -8.93
C GLY A 217 -14.59 -20.57 -10.09
N GLN A 218 -13.43 -20.48 -10.75
CA GLN A 218 -13.11 -21.34 -11.89
C GLN A 218 -12.45 -22.65 -11.43
N PRO A 219 -12.79 -23.79 -12.05
CA PRO A 219 -12.16 -25.06 -11.74
C PRO A 219 -10.66 -24.98 -12.08
N LEU A 220 -9.82 -25.24 -11.09
CA LEU A 220 -8.38 -25.30 -11.25
C LEU A 220 -7.99 -26.51 -12.11
N SER A 221 -7.09 -26.31 -13.06
CA SER A 221 -6.36 -27.44 -13.67
C SER A 221 -5.61 -28.23 -12.57
N PRO A 222 -5.48 -29.56 -12.67
CA PRO A 222 -4.80 -30.40 -11.67
C PRO A 222 -3.41 -29.90 -11.25
N ILE A 223 -2.66 -29.28 -12.18
CA ILE A 223 -1.33 -28.71 -11.92
C ILE A 223 -1.38 -27.55 -10.91
N HIS A 224 -2.45 -26.75 -10.93
CA HIS A 224 -2.63 -25.63 -10.00
C HIS A 224 -3.12 -26.11 -8.62
N ILE A 225 -3.93 -27.18 -8.56
CA ILE A 225 -4.44 -27.74 -7.29
C ILE A 225 -3.31 -28.25 -6.39
N CYS A 226 -2.36 -29.00 -6.94
CA CYS A 226 -1.21 -29.53 -6.18
C CYS A 226 -0.24 -28.44 -5.71
N ARG A 227 -0.35 -27.21 -6.22
CA ARG A 227 0.62 -26.14 -6.00
C ARG A 227 0.11 -25.00 -5.12
N VAL A 228 -1.21 -24.79 -5.04
CA VAL A 228 -1.88 -23.78 -4.17
C VAL A 228 -2.11 -24.31 -2.75
N ARG A 229 -2.30 -25.62 -2.56
CA ARG A 229 -2.30 -26.19 -1.20
C ARG A 229 -0.87 -26.40 -0.74
N PRO A 230 -0.39 -25.75 0.33
CA PRO A 230 0.74 -26.30 1.06
C PRO A 230 0.31 -27.68 1.54
N THR A 231 1.12 -28.71 1.31
CA THR A 231 0.90 -30.06 1.82
C THR A 231 0.65 -30.00 3.33
N GLN A 232 -0.62 -30.04 3.74
CA GLN A 232 -1.06 -30.30 5.12
C GLN A 232 -0.60 -31.68 5.62
N GLU A 233 0.03 -32.50 4.78
CA GLU A 233 0.55 -33.83 5.11
C GLU A 233 1.88 -33.82 5.89
N GLY A 234 2.51 -32.65 6.11
CA GLY A 234 3.74 -32.54 6.92
C GLY A 234 3.52 -32.46 8.44
N ARG A 235 2.31 -32.12 8.92
CA ARG A 235 2.00 -32.02 10.36
C ARG A 235 1.30 -33.23 10.95
N ALA A 236 0.80 -34.15 10.13
CA ALA A 236 0.03 -35.32 10.58
C ALA A 236 0.86 -36.58 10.88
N ARG A 237 2.20 -36.50 10.89
CA ARG A 237 3.09 -37.61 11.29
C ARG A 237 3.90 -37.33 12.56
N ARG A 238 3.31 -36.66 13.55
CA ARG A 238 3.75 -36.85 14.94
C ARG A 238 2.63 -37.56 15.66
N THR A 239 2.88 -38.82 16.00
CA THR A 239 2.04 -39.54 16.96
C THR A 239 2.12 -38.83 18.32
N PRO A 240 1.07 -38.89 19.16
CA PRO A 240 1.05 -38.24 20.47
C PRO A 240 2.18 -38.65 21.42
N ASP A 241 2.89 -39.73 21.10
CA ASP A 241 3.86 -40.39 21.97
C ASP A 241 5.30 -39.82 21.89
N GLN A 242 5.56 -38.86 20.99
CA GLN A 242 6.89 -38.22 20.86
C GLN A 242 7.00 -36.85 21.54
N ALA A 243 5.90 -36.26 22.01
CA ALA A 243 5.91 -34.96 22.68
C ALA A 243 6.24 -35.01 24.19
N GLN A 244 6.31 -36.21 24.78
CA GLN A 244 6.41 -36.38 26.24
C GLN A 244 7.81 -36.78 26.73
N LYS A 245 8.81 -36.92 25.83
CA LYS A 245 10.20 -37.28 26.19
C LYS A 245 11.20 -36.13 26.26
N GLU A 246 10.84 -34.91 25.88
CA GLU A 246 11.79 -33.78 25.84
C GLU A 246 11.67 -32.76 26.99
N TRP A 247 10.78 -32.97 27.96
CA TRP A 247 10.60 -32.07 29.12
C TRP A 247 10.86 -32.73 30.47
N GLY A 248 11.88 -33.59 30.54
CA GLY A 248 12.30 -34.13 31.81
C GLY A 248 13.69 -34.71 31.70
N HIS A 249 14.72 -33.88 31.86
CA HIS A 249 15.99 -34.18 32.54
C HIS A 249 16.82 -32.89 32.55
N HIS A 250 16.65 -32.09 33.61
CA HIS A 250 17.72 -31.36 34.31
C HIS A 250 17.13 -30.84 35.63
N ARG A 251 17.33 -31.62 36.69
CA ARG A 251 17.57 -31.08 38.03
C ARG A 251 19.06 -30.83 38.16
#